data_AF-A0A7Y3ADS8-F1
#
_entry.id   AF-A0A7Y3ADS8-F1
#
_cell.length_a   1.000
_cell.length_b   1.000
_cell.length_c   1.000
_cell.angle_alpha   90.00
_cell.angle_beta   90.00
_cell.angle_gamma   90.00
#
_symmetry.space_group_name_H-M   'P 1'
#
loop_
_entity.id
_entity.type
_entity.pdbx_description
1 polymer ?
#
loop_
_entity_poly.entity_id
_entity_poly.type
_entity_poly.pdbx_seq_one_letter_code
_entity_poly.pdbx_strand_id
1 'polypeptide(L)'
;MRKRAIFLSATVLLFILPGIYLTNLAPNTEIAWVVAILLLTVFLFTFEIVPIDVAAISVMVFLGFTTLIAPMMGLDEGLININNLFNGFASNAVMSIIAVMIIGAGLDKTGVMNIVAKQIVRVGGTTETRIIPLISGTVGIVSCFMQNVGAAALFLPVVKRIGVRAGIPISRLLMPMGFCAILGGTLTLVGSSPLILLNDLILNANNQLPPDQQMESFGLFAVTPVGLAMLLVGIAYFVLFGRLVLPKGKLQEESNGSSEYFQKTYGINCVIREVHVPKGSPLIGQYLKDFE
;
A
#
# COMPACT_ATOMS: atom_id res chain seq x y z
N MET A 1 -16.74 -18.13 -12.01
CA MET A 1 -17.98 -17.50 -11.50
C MET A 1 -18.66 -18.33 -10.39
N ARG A 2 -19.01 -19.60 -10.61
CA ARG A 2 -19.74 -20.43 -9.63
C ARG A 2 -19.04 -20.63 -8.26
N LYS A 3 -17.70 -20.79 -8.23
CA LYS A 3 -16.92 -20.89 -6.98
C LYS A 3 -16.90 -19.59 -6.17
N ARG A 4 -16.85 -18.42 -6.84
CA ARG A 4 -16.95 -17.11 -6.19
C ARG A 4 -18.33 -16.90 -5.57
N ALA A 5 -19.40 -17.29 -6.28
CA ALA A 5 -20.77 -17.18 -5.78
C ALA A 5 -21.04 -18.06 -4.55
N ILE A 6 -20.55 -19.30 -4.54
CA ILE A 6 -20.70 -20.22 -3.40
C ILE A 6 -19.89 -19.72 -2.19
N PHE A 7 -18.66 -19.25 -2.41
CA PHE A 7 -17.84 -18.64 -1.35
C PHE A 7 -18.53 -17.40 -0.76
N LEU A 8 -19.06 -16.52 -1.61
CA LEU A 8 -19.84 -15.36 -1.15
C LEU A 8 -21.05 -15.80 -0.31
N SER A 9 -21.83 -16.79 -0.73
CA SER A 9 -23.03 -17.23 0.00
C SER A 9 -22.73 -17.81 1.40
N ALA A 10 -21.66 -18.58 1.54
CA ALA A 10 -21.26 -19.14 2.83
C ALA A 10 -20.72 -18.05 3.78
N THR A 11 -20.08 -17.01 3.23
CA THR A 11 -19.49 -15.95 4.05
C THR A 11 -20.48 -14.84 4.39
N VAL A 12 -21.52 -14.66 3.57
CA VAL A 12 -22.70 -13.85 3.91
C VAL A 12 -23.39 -14.39 5.17
N LEU A 13 -23.58 -15.71 5.29
CA LEU A 13 -24.12 -16.34 6.49
C LEU A 13 -23.26 -16.09 7.74
N LEU A 14 -21.93 -16.06 7.57
CA LEU A 14 -20.97 -15.80 8.64
C LEU A 14 -21.04 -14.36 9.18
N PHE A 15 -21.52 -13.41 8.38
CA PHE A 15 -21.74 -12.03 8.82
C PHE A 15 -23.18 -11.77 9.30
N ILE A 16 -24.18 -12.42 8.69
CA ILE A 16 -25.59 -12.23 9.04
C ILE A 16 -25.91 -12.81 10.44
N LEU A 17 -25.45 -14.02 10.76
CA LEU A 17 -25.80 -14.67 12.03
C LEU A 17 -25.27 -13.90 13.25
N PRO A 18 -23.98 -13.47 13.30
CA PRO A 18 -23.51 -12.60 14.37
C PRO A 18 -24.15 -11.22 14.32
N GLY A 19 -24.47 -10.70 13.14
CA GLY A 19 -25.14 -9.41 13.00
C GLY A 19 -26.52 -9.37 13.63
N ILE A 20 -27.36 -10.37 13.34
CA ILE A 20 -28.68 -10.51 13.96
C ILE A 20 -28.54 -10.65 15.48
N TYR A 21 -27.57 -11.43 15.95
CA TYR A 21 -27.31 -11.59 17.38
C TYR A 21 -26.93 -10.26 18.04
N LEU A 22 -25.99 -9.50 17.45
CA LEU A 22 -25.53 -8.21 17.96
C LEU A 22 -26.63 -7.14 17.92
N THR A 23 -27.48 -7.12 16.89
CA THR A 23 -28.61 -6.19 16.83
C THR A 23 -29.68 -6.49 17.89
N ASN A 24 -29.84 -7.75 18.31
CA ASN A 24 -30.76 -8.12 19.39
C ASN A 24 -30.20 -7.81 20.79
N LEU A 25 -28.87 -7.70 20.91
CA LEU A 25 -28.19 -7.25 22.12
C LEU A 25 -28.14 -5.73 22.26
N ALA A 26 -28.46 -4.99 21.20
CA ALA A 26 -28.36 -3.54 21.19
C ALA A 26 -29.34 -2.91 22.19
N PRO A 27 -28.90 -1.93 23.00
CA PRO A 27 -29.75 -1.30 24.03
C PRO A 27 -30.94 -0.53 23.46
N ASN A 28 -30.81 0.01 22.25
CA ASN A 28 -31.83 0.79 21.55
C ASN A 28 -31.81 0.50 20.04
N THR A 29 -32.86 0.92 19.35
CA THR A 29 -33.04 0.73 17.90
C THR A 29 -32.00 1.49 17.09
N GLU A 30 -31.59 2.67 17.53
CA GLU A 30 -30.51 3.47 16.93
C GLU A 30 -29.19 2.68 16.86
N ILE A 31 -28.73 2.14 17.99
CA ILE A 31 -27.49 1.36 18.07
C ILE A 31 -27.60 0.10 17.20
N ALA A 32 -28.76 -0.57 17.19
CA ALA A 32 -28.97 -1.73 16.33
C ALA A 32 -28.73 -1.41 14.85
N TRP A 33 -29.27 -0.29 14.36
CA TRP A 33 -29.06 0.15 12.98
C TRP A 33 -27.61 0.56 12.70
N VAL A 34 -26.96 1.29 13.62
CA VAL A 34 -25.54 1.65 13.48
C VAL A 34 -24.66 0.40 13.40
N VAL A 35 -24.90 -0.58 14.27
CA VAL A 35 -24.18 -1.87 14.25
C VAL A 35 -24.41 -2.62 12.94
N ALA A 36 -25.65 -2.66 12.44
CA ALA A 36 -25.96 -3.30 11.16
C ALA A 36 -25.22 -2.65 9.99
N ILE A 37 -25.20 -1.31 9.93
CA ILE A 37 -24.46 -0.55 8.90
C ILE A 37 -22.96 -0.76 9.03
N LEU A 38 -22.42 -0.79 10.25
CA LEU A 38 -21.01 -1.06 10.50
C LEU A 38 -20.62 -2.46 10.01
N LEU A 39 -21.43 -3.48 10.31
CA LEU A 39 -21.19 -4.84 9.84
C LEU A 39 -21.28 -4.96 8.32
N LEU A 40 -22.24 -4.27 7.69
CA LEU A 40 -22.32 -4.17 6.24
C LEU A 40 -21.04 -3.54 5.66
N THR A 41 -20.53 -2.49 6.29
CA THR A 41 -19.30 -1.80 5.86
C THR A 41 -18.09 -2.73 5.94
N VAL A 42 -17.92 -3.41 7.08
CA VAL A 42 -16.85 -4.41 7.27
C VAL A 42 -16.96 -5.54 6.26
N PHE A 43 -18.17 -6.01 5.96
CA PHE A 43 -18.43 -7.00 4.94
C PHE A 43 -17.98 -6.51 3.55
N LEU A 44 -18.43 -5.32 3.13
CA LEU A 44 -18.05 -4.75 1.83
C LEU A 44 -16.54 -4.58 1.68
N PHE A 45 -15.84 -4.14 2.74
CA PHE A 45 -14.39 -3.97 2.73
C PHE A 45 -13.64 -5.30 2.73
N THR A 46 -14.08 -6.29 3.52
CA THR A 46 -13.39 -7.59 3.63
C THR A 46 -13.48 -8.39 2.33
N PHE A 47 -14.62 -8.33 1.65
CA PHE A 47 -14.84 -9.10 0.42
C PHE A 47 -14.51 -8.33 -0.86
N GLU A 48 -14.17 -7.04 -0.75
CA GLU A 48 -13.86 -6.14 -1.87
C GLU A 48 -14.86 -6.32 -3.05
N ILE A 49 -16.16 -6.46 -2.73
CA ILE A 49 -17.22 -6.71 -3.74
C ILE A 49 -17.28 -5.54 -4.74
N VAL A 50 -17.06 -4.34 -4.21
CA VAL A 50 -16.86 -3.10 -4.95
C VAL A 50 -15.57 -2.45 -4.43
N PRO A 51 -14.94 -1.54 -5.20
CA PRO A 51 -13.79 -0.78 -4.72
C PRO A 51 -14.09 -0.08 -3.38
N ILE A 52 -13.09 -0.02 -2.51
CA ILE A 52 -13.22 0.50 -1.13
C ILE A 52 -13.80 1.92 -1.13
N ASP A 53 -13.38 2.77 -2.08
CA ASP A 53 -13.88 4.14 -2.21
C ASP A 53 -15.38 4.19 -2.55
N VAL A 54 -15.84 3.29 -3.44
CA VAL A 54 -17.25 3.19 -3.83
C VAL A 54 -18.08 2.66 -2.67
N ALA A 55 -17.57 1.66 -1.93
CA ALA A 55 -18.24 1.17 -0.72
C ALA A 55 -18.37 2.28 0.32
N ALA A 56 -17.31 3.03 0.61
CA ALA A 56 -17.31 4.11 1.60
C ALA A 56 -18.32 5.22 1.23
N ILE A 57 -18.31 5.68 -0.03
CA ILE A 57 -19.25 6.70 -0.50
C ILE A 57 -20.69 6.17 -0.43
N SER A 58 -20.92 4.91 -0.82
CA SER A 58 -22.26 4.31 -0.78
C SER A 58 -22.81 4.21 0.64
N VAL A 59 -21.97 3.80 1.61
CA VAL A 59 -22.33 3.75 3.03
C VAL A 59 -22.62 5.15 3.58
N MET A 60 -21.80 6.15 3.23
CA MET A 60 -22.05 7.54 3.63
C MET A 60 -23.37 8.06 3.05
N VAL A 61 -23.64 7.83 1.77
CA VAL A 61 -24.90 8.21 1.14
C VAL A 61 -26.08 7.49 1.81
N PHE A 62 -25.92 6.21 2.14
CA PHE A 62 -26.92 5.44 2.88
C PHE A 62 -27.18 6.02 4.27
N LEU A 63 -26.14 6.40 5.02
CA LEU A 63 -26.27 7.10 6.30
C LEU A 63 -27.06 8.41 6.15
N GLY A 64 -26.79 9.20 5.12
CA GLY A 64 -27.56 10.40 4.81
C GLY A 64 -29.03 10.08 4.49
N PHE A 65 -29.30 9.02 3.73
CA PHE A 65 -30.67 8.60 3.43
C PHE A 65 -31.47 8.21 4.68
N THR A 66 -30.83 7.77 5.77
CA THR A 66 -31.53 7.43 7.01
C THR A 66 -32.37 8.58 7.58
N THR A 67 -32.01 9.85 7.31
CA THR A 67 -32.82 11.00 7.74
C THR A 67 -34.18 11.07 7.05
N LEU A 68 -34.30 10.53 5.83
CA LEU A 68 -35.55 10.51 5.07
C LEU A 68 -36.43 9.31 5.42
N ILE A 69 -35.81 8.17 5.79
CA ILE A 69 -36.50 6.91 6.09
C ILE A 69 -36.60 6.62 7.60
N ALA A 70 -36.21 7.55 8.46
CA ALA A 70 -36.22 7.39 9.92
C ALA A 70 -37.56 6.85 10.48
N PRO A 71 -38.74 7.35 10.07
CA PRO A 71 -40.01 6.81 10.57
C PRO A 71 -40.24 5.33 10.18
N MET A 72 -39.75 4.91 9.01
CA MET A 72 -39.84 3.51 8.56
C MET A 72 -38.86 2.60 9.31
N MET A 73 -37.80 3.16 9.86
CA MET A 73 -36.78 2.46 10.65
C MET A 73 -37.13 2.39 12.15
N GLY A 74 -38.23 3.03 12.58
CA GLY A 74 -38.63 3.14 13.98
C GLY A 74 -37.76 4.13 14.76
N LEU A 75 -37.29 5.18 14.09
CA LEU A 75 -36.45 6.24 14.65
C LEU A 75 -37.20 7.57 14.61
N ASP A 76 -37.06 8.39 15.66
CA ASP A 76 -37.64 9.74 15.71
C ASP A 76 -36.89 10.72 14.78
N GLU A 77 -35.57 10.55 14.68
CA GLU A 77 -34.69 11.30 13.77
C GLU A 77 -33.76 10.35 12.99
N GLY A 78 -33.11 10.85 11.94
CA GLY A 78 -32.08 10.08 11.24
C GLY A 78 -30.85 9.81 12.13
N LEU A 79 -30.07 8.80 11.77
CA LEU A 79 -28.87 8.41 12.56
C LEU A 79 -27.78 9.49 12.57
N ILE A 80 -27.81 10.42 11.62
CA ILE A 80 -26.87 11.54 11.52
C ILE A 80 -27.58 12.79 11.02
N ASN A 81 -27.22 13.96 11.55
CA ASN A 81 -27.67 15.22 11.00
C ASN A 81 -27.06 15.43 9.60
N ILE A 82 -27.89 15.75 8.60
CA ILE A 82 -27.46 15.92 7.20
C ILE A 82 -26.32 16.94 7.04
N ASN A 83 -26.30 17.99 7.87
CA ASN A 83 -25.26 19.03 7.85
C ASN A 83 -23.90 18.51 8.32
N ASN A 84 -23.90 17.43 9.11
CA ASN A 84 -22.70 16.80 9.65
C ASN A 84 -22.22 15.60 8.81
N LEU A 85 -22.96 15.21 7.76
CA LEU A 85 -22.68 14.02 6.97
C LEU A 85 -21.26 14.01 6.38
N PHE A 86 -20.77 15.18 5.98
CA PHE A 86 -19.46 15.34 5.35
C PHE A 86 -18.34 15.72 6.33
N ASN A 87 -18.62 15.87 7.63
CA ASN A 87 -17.63 16.32 8.61
C ASN A 87 -16.42 15.37 8.70
N GLY A 88 -16.60 14.08 8.39
CA GLY A 88 -15.51 13.11 8.37
C GLY A 88 -14.38 13.46 7.38
N PHE A 89 -14.69 14.16 6.27
CA PHE A 89 -13.68 14.63 5.31
C PHE A 89 -12.79 15.75 5.88
N ALA A 90 -13.27 16.47 6.90
CA ALA A 90 -12.53 17.53 7.59
C ALA A 90 -11.86 17.05 8.89
N SER A 91 -11.79 15.73 9.13
CA SER A 91 -11.14 15.15 10.31
C SER A 91 -9.64 15.45 10.35
N ASN A 92 -9.05 15.46 11.55
CA ASN A 92 -7.61 15.69 11.70
C ASN A 92 -6.81 14.56 11.03
N ALA A 93 -7.35 13.34 11.02
CA ALA A 93 -6.76 12.21 10.29
C ALA A 93 -6.63 12.49 8.79
N VAL A 94 -7.71 12.93 8.12
CA VAL A 94 -7.69 13.24 6.68
C VAL A 94 -6.69 14.35 6.38
N MET A 95 -6.72 15.45 7.16
CA MET A 95 -5.79 16.56 6.99
C MET A 95 -4.32 16.14 7.19
N SER A 96 -4.06 15.29 8.19
CA SER A 96 -2.73 14.76 8.47
C SER A 96 -2.23 13.85 7.34
N ILE A 97 -3.09 12.97 6.81
CA ILE A 97 -2.74 12.09 5.69
C ILE A 97 -2.41 12.93 4.44
N ILE A 98 -3.20 13.96 4.13
CA ILE A 98 -2.92 14.88 3.00
C ILE A 98 -1.55 15.56 3.19
N ALA A 99 -1.27 16.12 4.38
CA ALA A 99 0.00 16.77 4.66
C ALA A 99 1.19 15.81 4.51
N VAL A 100 1.07 14.59 5.03
CA VAL A 100 2.09 13.54 4.90
C VAL A 100 2.30 13.14 3.43
N MET A 101 1.23 12.98 2.65
CA MET A 101 1.33 12.67 1.22
C MET A 101 2.06 13.78 0.45
N ILE A 102 1.77 15.06 0.76
CA ILE A 102 2.46 16.22 0.15
C ILE A 102 3.94 16.23 0.52
N ILE A 103 4.29 16.02 1.79
CA ILE A 103 5.68 15.94 2.25
C ILE A 103 6.42 14.81 1.53
N GLY A 104 5.81 13.63 1.47
CA GLY A 104 6.38 12.47 0.77
C GLY A 104 6.62 12.74 -0.71
N ALA A 105 5.65 13.35 -1.40
CA ALA A 105 5.79 13.75 -2.80
C ALA A 105 6.87 14.84 -3.01
N GLY A 106 7.01 15.77 -2.06
CA GLY A 106 8.07 16.77 -2.07
C GLY A 106 9.47 16.16 -1.93
N LEU A 107 9.63 15.20 -1.01
CA LEU A 107 10.89 14.46 -0.82
C LEU A 107 11.29 13.65 -2.06
N ASP A 108 10.30 13.06 -2.75
CA ASP A 108 10.51 12.35 -4.01
C ASP A 108 10.93 13.32 -5.13
N LYS A 109 10.16 14.38 -5.37
CA LYS A 109 10.42 15.37 -6.43
C LYS A 109 11.74 16.13 -6.27
N THR A 110 12.18 16.38 -5.04
CA THR A 110 13.46 17.04 -4.76
C THR A 110 14.67 16.13 -5.03
N GLY A 111 14.46 14.83 -5.22
CA GLY A 111 15.53 13.87 -5.51
C GLY A 111 16.42 13.56 -4.30
N VAL A 112 16.08 14.03 -3.09
CA VAL A 112 16.78 13.70 -1.85
C VAL A 112 16.84 12.19 -1.67
N MET A 113 15.72 11.52 -1.96
CA MET A 113 15.62 10.07 -1.85
C MET A 113 16.50 9.34 -2.88
N ASN A 114 16.73 9.92 -4.07
CA ASN A 114 17.70 9.40 -5.03
C ASN A 114 19.15 9.52 -4.54
N ILE A 115 19.48 10.55 -3.75
CA ILE A 115 20.80 10.72 -3.14
C ILE A 115 21.02 9.64 -2.07
N VAL A 116 20.04 9.46 -1.18
CA VAL A 116 20.05 8.39 -0.17
C VAL A 116 20.23 7.03 -0.85
N ALA A 117 19.44 6.75 -1.88
CA ALA A 117 19.51 5.51 -2.63
C ALA A 117 20.87 5.27 -3.32
N LYS A 118 21.48 6.29 -3.91
CA LYS A 118 22.81 6.20 -4.54
C LYS A 118 23.90 5.92 -3.51
N GLN A 119 23.81 6.53 -2.32
CA GLN A 119 24.79 6.32 -1.26
C GLN A 119 24.79 4.86 -0.77
N ILE A 120 23.61 4.24 -0.68
CA ILE A 120 23.45 2.82 -0.36
C ILE A 120 24.17 1.92 -1.37
N VAL A 121 23.93 2.15 -2.67
CA VAL A 121 24.56 1.37 -3.75
C VAL A 121 26.08 1.45 -3.67
N ARG A 122 26.61 2.61 -3.26
CA ARG A 122 28.05 2.83 -3.11
C ARG A 122 28.66 1.99 -1.98
N VAL A 123 27.91 1.77 -0.91
CA VAL A 123 28.36 1.07 0.31
C VAL A 123 28.08 -0.45 0.25
N GLY A 124 27.04 -0.88 -0.49
CA GLY A 124 26.51 -2.25 -0.44
C GLY A 124 27.39 -3.39 -0.96
N GLY A 125 28.47 -3.10 -1.69
CA GLY A 125 29.34 -4.14 -2.27
C GLY A 125 28.61 -5.04 -3.28
N THR A 126 29.02 -6.30 -3.39
CA THR A 126 28.51 -7.25 -4.41
C THR A 126 27.87 -8.52 -3.84
N THR A 127 27.90 -8.73 -2.52
CA THR A 127 27.42 -9.98 -1.91
C THR A 127 26.00 -9.84 -1.38
N GLU A 128 25.16 -10.85 -1.64
CA GLU A 128 23.76 -10.94 -1.17
C GLU A 128 23.62 -10.69 0.35
N THR A 129 24.54 -11.23 1.15
CA THR A 129 24.55 -11.08 2.62
C THR A 129 24.82 -9.65 3.10
N ARG A 130 25.41 -8.78 2.28
CA ARG A 130 25.59 -7.35 2.59
C ARG A 130 24.48 -6.50 1.99
N ILE A 131 24.06 -6.83 0.78
CA ILE A 131 23.09 -6.05 0.01
C ILE A 131 21.70 -6.13 0.63
N ILE A 132 21.24 -7.32 1.03
CA ILE A 132 19.91 -7.51 1.62
C ILE A 132 19.69 -6.62 2.85
N PRO A 133 20.51 -6.72 3.93
CA PRO A 133 20.29 -5.91 5.12
C PRO A 133 20.44 -4.41 4.86
N LEU A 134 21.34 -4.01 3.95
CA LEU A 134 21.52 -2.60 3.62
C LEU A 134 20.30 -2.01 2.90
N ILE A 135 19.78 -2.71 1.89
CA ILE A 135 18.56 -2.29 1.19
C ILE A 135 17.37 -2.30 2.15
N SER A 136 17.18 -3.40 2.87
CA SER A 136 16.07 -3.56 3.82
C SER A 136 16.08 -2.49 4.91
N GLY A 137 17.24 -2.24 5.54
CA GLY A 137 17.36 -1.22 6.58
C GLY A 137 17.12 0.18 6.05
N THR A 138 17.68 0.52 4.89
CA THR A 138 17.52 1.87 4.38
C THR A 138 16.11 2.13 3.87
N VAL A 139 15.49 1.17 3.18
CA VAL A 139 14.10 1.28 2.75
C VAL A 139 13.18 1.36 3.96
N GLY A 140 13.44 0.58 5.01
CA GLY A 140 12.68 0.67 6.25
C GLY A 140 12.75 2.07 6.88
N ILE A 141 13.95 2.66 6.96
CA ILE A 141 14.11 4.02 7.50
C ILE A 141 13.43 5.06 6.58
N VAL A 142 13.60 4.97 5.26
CA VAL A 142 12.98 5.92 4.33
C VAL A 142 11.45 5.82 4.37
N SER A 143 10.91 4.61 4.50
CA SER A 143 9.46 4.37 4.56
C SER A 143 8.80 4.90 5.83
N CYS A 144 9.56 5.34 6.84
CA CYS A 144 8.98 6.03 7.99
C CYS A 144 8.62 7.49 7.70
N PHE A 145 9.05 8.05 6.57
CA PHE A 145 8.73 9.42 6.16
C PHE A 145 7.93 9.50 4.85
N MET A 146 7.64 8.36 4.24
CA MET A 146 6.91 8.26 2.98
C MET A 146 5.95 7.07 3.00
N GLN A 147 4.87 7.14 2.23
CA GLN A 147 3.98 5.99 2.04
C GLN A 147 4.77 4.80 1.47
N ASN A 148 4.48 3.59 1.98
CA ASN A 148 5.15 2.34 1.59
C ASN A 148 5.25 2.15 0.05
N VAL A 149 4.23 2.57 -0.70
CA VAL A 149 4.19 2.50 -2.17
C VAL A 149 5.22 3.45 -2.81
N GLY A 150 5.33 4.68 -2.29
CA GLY A 150 6.30 5.67 -2.78
C GLY A 150 7.74 5.23 -2.51
N ALA A 151 8.01 4.70 -1.31
CA ALA A 151 9.32 4.13 -1.00
C ALA A 151 9.66 2.95 -1.93
N ALA A 152 8.72 2.01 -2.15
CA ALA A 152 8.94 0.89 -3.06
C ALA A 152 9.21 1.34 -4.51
N ALA A 153 8.44 2.31 -5.02
CA ALA A 153 8.60 2.82 -6.38
C ALA A 153 9.97 3.49 -6.60
N LEU A 154 10.44 4.26 -5.61
CA LEU A 154 11.74 4.93 -5.67
C LEU A 154 12.91 3.94 -5.63
N PHE A 155 12.78 2.88 -4.84
CA PHE A 155 13.84 1.90 -4.67
C PHE A 155 13.84 0.81 -5.75
N LEU A 156 12.74 0.56 -6.44
CA LEU A 156 12.65 -0.41 -7.53
C LEU A 156 13.76 -0.27 -8.60
N PRO A 157 14.01 0.92 -9.20
CA PRO A 157 15.09 1.08 -10.19
C PRO A 157 16.47 0.84 -9.58
N VAL A 158 16.65 1.19 -8.31
CA VAL A 158 17.91 1.04 -7.56
C VAL A 158 18.19 -0.44 -7.32
N VAL A 159 17.18 -1.18 -6.83
CA VAL A 159 17.26 -2.63 -6.60
C VAL A 159 17.50 -3.37 -7.91
N LYS A 160 16.85 -2.98 -9.01
CA LYS A 160 17.09 -3.55 -10.35
C LYS A 160 18.55 -3.40 -10.77
N ARG A 161 19.11 -2.19 -10.63
CA ARG A 161 20.52 -1.92 -10.97
C ARG A 161 21.50 -2.71 -10.10
N ILE A 162 21.21 -2.85 -8.81
CA ILE A 162 22.04 -3.66 -7.89
C ILE A 162 21.96 -5.14 -8.28
N GLY A 163 20.77 -5.67 -8.54
CA GLY A 163 20.58 -7.07 -8.93
C GLY A 163 21.38 -7.45 -10.17
N VAL A 164 21.32 -6.62 -11.22
CA VAL A 164 22.12 -6.81 -12.45
C VAL A 164 23.62 -6.76 -12.16
N ARG A 165 24.09 -5.72 -11.45
CA ARG A 165 25.52 -5.54 -11.16
C ARG A 165 26.10 -6.65 -10.27
N ALA A 166 25.33 -7.12 -9.30
CA ALA A 166 25.75 -8.14 -8.34
C ALA A 166 25.50 -9.57 -8.82
N GLY A 167 24.81 -9.75 -9.96
CA GLY A 167 24.39 -11.08 -10.43
C GLY A 167 23.43 -11.76 -9.45
N ILE A 168 22.53 -11.00 -8.84
CA ILE A 168 21.52 -11.50 -7.89
C ILE A 168 20.13 -11.36 -8.51
N PRO A 169 19.28 -12.41 -8.50
CA PRO A 169 17.91 -12.31 -9.00
C PRO A 169 17.14 -11.19 -8.29
N ILE A 170 16.54 -10.28 -9.06
CA ILE A 170 15.87 -9.09 -8.54
C ILE A 170 14.76 -9.45 -7.54
N SER A 171 14.03 -10.54 -7.77
CA SER A 171 12.98 -11.03 -6.85
C SER A 171 13.50 -11.34 -5.45
N ARG A 172 14.76 -11.75 -5.30
CA ARG A 172 15.39 -11.98 -3.99
C ARG A 172 15.69 -10.70 -3.23
N LEU A 173 15.87 -9.59 -3.94
CA LEU A 173 16.10 -8.27 -3.34
C LEU A 173 14.78 -7.52 -3.10
N LEU A 174 13.79 -7.69 -3.99
CA LEU A 174 12.50 -7.02 -3.88
C LEU A 174 11.68 -7.50 -2.68
N MET A 175 11.71 -8.79 -2.36
CA MET A 175 10.92 -9.33 -1.26
C MET A 175 11.36 -8.77 0.11
N PRO A 176 12.65 -8.83 0.52
CA PRO A 176 13.12 -8.19 1.74
C PRO A 176 12.89 -6.67 1.76
N MET A 177 13.07 -6.02 0.61
CA MET A 177 12.85 -4.58 0.46
C MET A 177 11.40 -4.20 0.73
N GLY A 178 10.43 -4.87 0.09
CA GLY A 178 9.02 -4.58 0.25
C GLY A 178 8.50 -4.86 1.67
N PHE A 179 8.90 -5.98 2.27
CA PHE A 179 8.55 -6.28 3.66
C PHE A 179 9.14 -5.24 4.63
N CYS A 180 10.41 -4.86 4.45
CA CYS A 180 11.02 -3.87 5.32
C CYS A 180 10.48 -2.46 5.06
N ALA A 181 9.98 -2.13 3.86
CA ALA A 181 9.23 -0.90 3.63
C ALA A 181 7.97 -0.85 4.50
N ILE A 182 7.18 -1.93 4.51
CA ILE A 182 5.96 -2.03 5.33
C ILE A 182 6.29 -1.92 6.82
N LEU A 183 7.31 -2.65 7.29
CA LEU A 183 7.76 -2.59 8.68
C LEU A 183 8.36 -1.21 9.03
N GLY A 184 9.04 -0.57 8.09
CA GLY A 184 9.57 0.78 8.24
C GLY A 184 8.49 1.83 8.47
N GLY A 185 7.34 1.68 7.82
CA GLY A 185 6.18 2.54 8.02
C GLY A 185 5.65 2.54 9.46
N THR A 186 5.98 1.53 10.28
CA THR A 186 5.57 1.48 11.69
C THR A 186 6.53 2.19 12.66
N LEU A 187 7.64 2.74 12.15
CA LEU A 187 8.61 3.48 12.98
C LEU A 187 8.08 4.84 13.45
N THR A 188 7.17 5.46 12.70
CA THR A 188 6.62 6.78 13.01
C THR A 188 5.13 6.79 12.78
N LEU A 189 4.44 7.77 13.39
CA LEU A 189 3.03 8.02 13.10
C LEU A 189 2.81 8.45 11.64
N VAL A 190 3.77 9.16 11.04
CA VAL A 190 3.72 9.62 9.64
C VAL A 190 3.67 8.45 8.66
N GLY A 191 4.47 7.40 8.87
CA GLY A 191 4.51 6.25 7.98
C GLY A 191 3.29 5.32 8.08
N SER A 192 2.44 5.49 9.09
CA SER A 192 1.37 4.56 9.44
C SER A 192 0.00 5.24 9.44
N SER A 193 -0.73 5.13 8.33
CA SER A 193 -2.09 5.67 8.22
C SER A 193 -3.06 5.13 9.29
N PRO A 194 -3.00 3.85 9.74
CA PRO A 194 -3.85 3.39 10.84
C PRO A 194 -3.56 4.11 12.16
N LEU A 195 -2.31 4.50 12.44
CA LEU A 195 -1.95 5.21 13.66
C LEU A 195 -2.41 6.67 13.62
N ILE A 196 -2.37 7.32 12.45
CA ILE A 196 -2.97 8.65 12.25
C ILE A 196 -4.47 8.59 12.55
N LEU A 197 -5.17 7.60 12.00
CA LEU A 197 -6.60 7.40 12.24
C LEU A 197 -6.89 7.10 13.72
N LEU A 198 -6.09 6.26 14.35
CA LEU A 198 -6.23 5.93 15.78
C LEU A 198 -6.14 7.19 16.65
N ASN A 199 -5.19 8.09 16.39
CA ASN A 199 -5.08 9.35 17.12
C ASN A 199 -6.32 10.23 16.98
N ASP A 200 -6.87 10.32 15.77
CA ASP A 200 -8.12 11.07 15.54
C ASP A 200 -9.30 10.43 16.27
N LEU A 201 -9.40 9.10 16.27
CA LEU A 201 -10.42 8.38 17.03
C LEU A 201 -10.27 8.55 18.54
N ILE A 202 -9.05 8.57 19.07
CA ILE A 202 -8.78 8.86 20.49
C ILE A 202 -9.27 10.27 20.85
N LEU A 203 -8.92 11.28 20.04
CA LEU A 203 -9.36 12.65 20.26
C LEU A 203 -10.88 12.78 20.20
N ASN A 204 -11.53 12.12 19.24
CA ASN A 204 -12.98 12.10 19.12
C ASN A 204 -13.66 11.39 20.30
N ALA A 205 -13.10 10.27 20.77
CA ALA A 205 -13.61 9.55 21.94
C ALA A 205 -13.46 10.38 23.23
N ASN A 206 -12.33 11.08 23.39
CA ASN A 206 -12.07 11.93 24.56
C ASN A 206 -13.08 13.07 24.74
N ASN A 207 -13.73 13.52 23.66
CA ASN A 207 -14.79 14.53 23.74
C ASN A 207 -16.04 14.03 24.48
N GLN A 208 -16.21 12.72 24.59
CA GLN A 208 -17.36 12.08 25.26
C GLN A 208 -16.98 11.43 26.59
N LEU A 209 -15.69 11.34 26.91
CA LEU A 209 -15.18 10.72 28.13
C LEU A 209 -15.02 11.74 29.27
N PRO A 210 -15.26 11.33 30.53
CA PRO A 210 -14.89 12.11 31.71
C PRO A 210 -13.39 12.49 31.71
N PRO A 211 -12.99 13.63 32.32
CA PRO A 211 -11.60 14.09 32.31
C PRO A 211 -10.59 13.07 32.86
N ASP A 212 -11.01 12.24 33.82
CA ASP A 212 -10.20 11.18 34.45
C ASP A 212 -10.03 9.92 33.58
N GLN A 213 -10.79 9.80 32.49
CA GLN A 213 -10.78 8.63 31.58
C GLN A 213 -10.27 8.99 30.18
N GLN A 214 -9.82 10.22 29.97
CA GLN A 214 -9.28 10.64 28.67
C GLN A 214 -7.96 9.90 28.38
N MET A 215 -7.84 9.45 27.14
CA MET A 215 -6.68 8.74 26.65
C MET A 215 -5.68 9.72 26.03
N GLU A 216 -4.39 9.54 26.30
CA GLU A 216 -3.37 10.32 25.61
C GLU A 216 -3.23 9.86 24.15
N SER A 217 -3.03 10.83 23.25
CA SER A 217 -2.71 10.55 21.86
C SER A 217 -1.23 10.18 21.70
N PHE A 218 -0.93 9.38 20.68
CA PHE A 218 0.43 8.97 20.38
C PHE A 218 1.23 10.14 19.80
N GLY A 219 2.38 10.44 20.41
CA GLY A 219 3.39 11.32 19.82
C GLY A 219 4.00 10.71 18.55
N LEU A 220 4.67 11.55 17.75
CA LEU A 220 5.24 11.17 16.45
C LEU A 220 6.13 9.91 16.49
N PHE A 221 6.93 9.77 17.56
CA PHE A 221 7.88 8.67 17.75
C PHE A 221 7.50 7.71 18.89
N ALA A 222 6.25 7.78 19.39
CA ALA A 222 5.81 6.93 20.50
C ALA A 222 5.89 5.43 20.14
N VAL A 223 5.67 5.08 18.87
CA VAL A 223 5.73 3.70 18.37
C VAL A 223 7.12 3.27 17.89
N THR A 224 8.09 4.20 17.83
CA THR A 224 9.43 3.93 17.29
C THR A 224 10.16 2.76 17.96
N PRO A 225 10.12 2.58 19.29
CA PRO A 225 10.80 1.43 19.93
C PRO A 225 10.27 0.08 19.41
N VAL A 226 8.96 -0.03 19.24
CA VAL A 226 8.29 -1.24 18.74
C VAL A 226 8.56 -1.40 17.24
N GLY A 227 8.40 -0.33 16.46
CA GLY A 227 8.69 -0.35 15.02
C GLY A 227 10.14 -0.71 14.72
N LEU A 228 11.09 -0.23 15.53
CA LEU A 228 12.51 -0.54 15.38
C LEU A 228 12.79 -2.00 15.71
N ALA A 229 12.20 -2.53 16.78
CA ALA A 229 12.28 -3.96 17.09
C ALA A 229 11.73 -4.81 15.94
N MET A 230 10.56 -4.46 15.39
CA MET A 230 9.96 -5.16 14.25
C MET A 230 10.84 -5.09 12.99
N LEU A 231 11.37 -3.91 12.66
CA LEU A 231 12.25 -3.74 11.50
C LEU A 231 13.54 -4.54 11.66
N LEU A 232 14.18 -4.50 12.83
CA LEU A 232 15.39 -5.27 13.13
C LEU A 232 15.13 -6.77 13.03
N VAL A 233 14.01 -7.25 13.57
CA VAL A 233 13.60 -8.66 13.45
C VAL A 233 13.33 -9.04 12.00
N GLY A 234 12.66 -8.19 11.22
CA GLY A 234 12.43 -8.41 9.80
C GLY A 234 13.73 -8.51 9.00
N ILE A 235 14.67 -7.60 9.25
CA ILE A 235 16.01 -7.63 8.63
C ILE A 235 16.76 -8.91 9.05
N ALA A 236 16.79 -9.23 10.35
CA ALA A 236 17.44 -10.43 10.87
C ALA A 236 16.85 -11.70 10.26
N TYR A 237 15.52 -11.77 10.12
CA TYR A 237 14.83 -12.88 9.48
C TYR A 237 15.30 -13.08 8.03
N PHE A 238 15.36 -12.03 7.21
CA PHE A 238 15.83 -12.16 5.83
C PHE A 238 17.33 -12.44 5.74
N VAL A 239 18.14 -11.96 6.68
CA VAL A 239 19.58 -12.28 6.71
C VAL A 239 19.82 -13.75 7.06
N LEU A 240 19.10 -14.27 8.06
CA LEU A 240 19.29 -15.64 8.58
C LEU A 240 18.58 -16.68 7.70
N PHE A 241 17.31 -16.44 7.37
CA PHE A 241 16.45 -17.39 6.66
C PHE A 241 16.27 -17.07 5.18
N GLY A 242 16.84 -15.96 4.67
CA GLY A 242 16.67 -15.56 3.28
C GLY A 242 17.11 -16.61 2.28
N ARG A 243 18.15 -17.39 2.58
CA ARG A 243 18.59 -18.49 1.69
C ARG A 243 17.51 -19.55 1.47
N LEU A 244 16.65 -19.78 2.45
CA LEU A 244 15.58 -20.78 2.44
C LEU A 244 14.25 -20.22 1.93
N VAL A 245 13.93 -18.99 2.35
CA VAL A 245 12.62 -18.35 2.10
C VAL A 245 12.59 -17.59 0.78
N LEU A 246 13.70 -17.01 0.34
CA LEU A 246 13.70 -16.15 -0.84
C LEU A 246 13.58 -16.97 -2.13
N PRO A 247 12.70 -16.53 -3.06
CA PRO A 247 12.48 -17.23 -4.32
C PRO A 247 13.80 -17.46 -5.04
N LYS A 248 14.04 -18.68 -5.52
CA LYS A 248 15.13 -18.94 -6.46
C LYS A 248 14.71 -18.42 -7.83
N GLY A 249 14.86 -17.11 -8.04
CA GLY A 249 14.58 -16.47 -9.34
C GLY A 249 15.65 -16.82 -10.37
N LYS A 250 15.27 -16.90 -11.64
CA LYS A 250 16.25 -16.78 -12.73
C LYS A 250 16.84 -15.37 -12.66
N LEU A 251 18.13 -15.22 -12.99
CA LEU A 251 18.66 -13.89 -13.24
C LEU A 251 17.80 -13.28 -14.34
N GLN A 252 17.15 -12.16 -14.03
CA GLN A 252 16.72 -11.27 -15.10
C GLN A 252 18.02 -10.75 -15.68
N GLU A 253 18.53 -11.46 -16.71
CA GLU A 253 19.26 -10.79 -17.77
C GLU A 253 18.41 -9.58 -18.16
N GLU A 254 19.04 -8.45 -18.47
CA GLU A 254 18.37 -7.36 -19.15
C GLU A 254 17.72 -7.96 -20.40
N SER A 255 16.47 -8.40 -20.30
CA SER A 255 15.75 -8.91 -21.44
C SER A 255 15.68 -7.73 -22.38
N ASN A 256 16.30 -7.89 -23.54
CA ASN A 256 16.10 -7.17 -24.81
C ASN A 256 14.91 -6.19 -24.76
N GLY A 257 15.08 -5.07 -24.06
CA GLY A 257 13.94 -4.30 -23.53
C GLY A 257 13.13 -3.62 -24.61
N SER A 258 13.76 -3.40 -25.76
CA SER A 258 13.09 -2.98 -26.99
C SER A 258 12.32 -4.13 -27.62
N SER A 259 12.97 -5.27 -27.90
CA SER A 259 12.36 -6.37 -28.65
C SER A 259 11.15 -6.99 -27.95
N GLU A 260 11.22 -7.23 -26.63
CA GLU A 260 10.11 -7.83 -25.88
C GLU A 260 8.93 -6.82 -25.72
N TYR A 261 9.24 -5.54 -25.54
CA TYR A 261 8.24 -4.46 -25.50
C TYR A 261 7.49 -4.34 -26.84
N PHE A 262 8.21 -4.34 -27.97
CA PHE A 262 7.60 -4.26 -29.30
C PHE A 262 6.79 -5.51 -29.64
N GLN A 263 7.27 -6.69 -29.26
CA GLN A 263 6.53 -7.93 -29.47
C GLN A 263 5.22 -7.95 -28.68
N LYS A 264 5.21 -7.45 -27.44
CA LYS A 264 4.03 -7.44 -26.58
C LYS A 264 3.04 -6.32 -26.90
N THR A 265 3.53 -5.16 -27.33
CA THR A 265 2.71 -3.97 -27.63
C THR A 265 2.17 -3.98 -29.06
N TYR A 266 2.97 -4.45 -30.01
CA TYR A 266 2.66 -4.40 -31.44
C TYR A 266 2.53 -5.78 -32.10
N GLY A 267 2.70 -6.88 -31.36
CA GLY A 267 2.55 -8.23 -31.91
C GLY A 267 3.63 -8.63 -32.91
N ILE A 268 4.77 -7.94 -32.90
CA ILE A 268 5.84 -8.13 -33.89
C ILE A 268 6.63 -9.41 -33.54
N ASN A 269 6.31 -10.51 -34.20
CA ASN A 269 7.00 -11.81 -34.08
C ASN A 269 8.23 -11.89 -35.00
N CYS A 270 9.09 -10.87 -35.01
CA CYS A 270 10.36 -10.93 -35.75
C CYS A 270 11.56 -10.67 -34.84
N VAL A 271 12.70 -11.25 -35.22
CA VAL A 271 13.97 -11.05 -34.50
C VAL A 271 14.52 -9.68 -34.93
N ILE A 272 14.47 -8.71 -34.02
CA ILE A 272 15.05 -7.38 -34.26
C ILE A 272 16.58 -7.50 -34.18
N ARG A 273 17.28 -7.16 -35.26
CA ARG A 273 18.75 -7.00 -35.27
C ARG A 273 19.10 -5.58 -35.63
N GLU A 274 20.02 -4.98 -34.88
CA GLU A 274 20.61 -3.70 -35.21
C GLU A 274 21.84 -3.93 -36.09
N VAL A 275 21.91 -3.25 -37.23
CA VAL A 275 23.05 -3.32 -38.16
C VAL A 275 23.56 -1.90 -38.39
N HIS A 276 24.83 -1.68 -38.11
CA HIS A 276 25.48 -0.40 -38.36
C HIS A 276 26.10 -0.38 -39.76
N VAL A 277 25.70 0.59 -40.59
CA VAL A 277 26.27 0.80 -41.93
C VAL A 277 27.42 1.81 -41.84
N PRO A 278 28.69 1.38 -41.94
CA PRO A 278 29.83 2.29 -41.82
C PRO A 278 29.93 3.24 -43.02
N LYS A 279 30.62 4.38 -42.81
CA LYS A 279 30.91 5.35 -43.88
C LYS A 279 31.71 4.68 -45.00
N GLY A 280 31.22 4.78 -46.24
CA GLY A 280 31.82 4.12 -47.40
C GLY A 280 31.24 2.75 -47.75
N SER A 281 30.22 2.29 -47.03
CA SER A 281 29.54 1.04 -47.37
C SER A 281 28.82 1.14 -48.73
N PRO A 282 28.91 0.12 -49.60
CA PRO A 282 28.17 0.07 -50.86
C PRO A 282 26.64 0.03 -50.65
N LEU A 283 26.20 -0.20 -49.41
CA LEU A 283 24.79 -0.22 -49.00
C LEU A 283 24.20 1.20 -48.84
N ILE A 284 25.03 2.25 -48.88
CA ILE A 284 24.55 3.63 -48.76
C ILE A 284 23.73 3.99 -49.99
N GLY A 285 22.45 4.32 -49.79
CA GLY A 285 21.52 4.74 -50.84
C GLY A 285 20.75 3.59 -51.51
N GLN A 286 20.90 2.36 -51.05
CA GLN A 286 20.16 1.20 -51.56
C GLN A 286 18.99 0.84 -50.64
N TYR A 287 17.90 0.28 -51.19
CA TYR A 287 16.79 -0.21 -50.38
C TYR A 287 17.07 -1.64 -49.91
N LEU A 288 16.60 -1.98 -48.70
CA LEU A 288 16.81 -3.30 -48.11
C LEU A 288 16.28 -4.45 -48.98
N LYS A 289 15.18 -4.20 -49.71
CA LYS A 289 14.57 -5.15 -50.66
C LYS A 289 15.44 -5.46 -51.88
N ASP A 290 16.44 -4.63 -52.18
CA ASP A 290 17.31 -4.80 -53.35
C ASP A 290 18.43 -5.84 -53.06
N PHE A 291 18.46 -6.41 -51.85
CA PHE A 291 19.46 -7.36 -51.35
C PHE A 291 18.88 -8.67 -50.76
N GLU A 292 17.57 -8.88 -50.82
CA GLU A 292 16.97 -10.21 -50.58
C GLU A 292 17.17 -11.11 -51.81
#